data_AF-A0A2Z5A9C9-F1
#
_entry.id   AF-A0A2Z5A9C9-F1
#
_cell.length_a   1.000
_cell.length_b   1.000
_cell.length_c   1.000
_cell.angle_alpha   90.00
_cell.angle_beta   90.00
_cell.angle_gamma   90.00
#
_symmetry.space_group_name_H-M   'P 1'
#
loop_
_entity.id
_entity.type
_entity.pdbx_description
1 polymer ?
#
loop_
_entity_poly.entity_id
_entity_poly.type
_entity_poly.pdbx_seq_one_letter_code
_entity_poly.pdbx_strand_id
1 'polypeptide(L)'
;MALVAGTIRCRHAEAHGQRIALATWHLIALGHRQILLVTARQRSVAEADAELQAHCQVMLAEGLPLLPRLELDPAAPAYGPELTASLAGIAPTALLCTQPALARALQTALASQGELTIVGPEIATGAQYASWH
;
A
#
# COMPACT_ATOMS: atom_id res chain seq x y z
N MET A 1 -2.65 -12.43 31.42
CA MET A 1 -1.76 -12.17 30.27
C MET A 1 -2.48 -11.59 29.03
N ALA A 2 -3.70 -11.04 29.14
CA ALA A 2 -4.43 -10.47 27.99
C ALA A 2 -4.05 -9.01 27.67
N LEU A 3 -3.65 -8.21 28.67
CA LEU A 3 -3.30 -6.79 28.51
C LEU A 3 -2.07 -6.57 27.62
N VAL A 4 -1.00 -7.35 27.82
CA VAL A 4 0.26 -7.23 27.06
C VAL A 4 0.05 -7.54 25.58
N ALA A 5 -0.77 -8.54 25.26
CA ALA A 5 -1.09 -8.90 23.87
C ALA A 5 -1.97 -7.84 23.17
N GLY A 6 -2.78 -7.08 23.92
CA GLY A 6 -3.52 -5.93 23.38
C GLY A 6 -2.59 -4.76 23.05
N THR A 7 -1.71 -4.40 23.99
CA THR A 7 -0.77 -3.29 23.81
C THR A 7 0.21 -3.51 22.66
N ILE A 8 0.69 -4.75 22.47
CA ILE A 8 1.59 -5.11 21.36
C ILE A 8 0.86 -4.95 20.02
N ARG A 9 -0.38 -5.46 19.89
CA ARG A 9 -1.15 -5.36 18.64
C ARG A 9 -1.44 -3.91 18.23
N CYS A 10 -1.76 -3.04 19.20
CA CYS A 10 -1.96 -1.61 18.93
C CYS A 10 -0.67 -0.95 18.40
N ARG A 11 0.48 -1.21 19.04
CA ARG A 11 1.78 -0.67 18.59
C ARG A 11 2.19 -1.15 17.20
N HIS A 12 1.90 -2.41 16.87
CA HIS A 12 2.16 -2.94 15.54
C HIS A 12 1.31 -2.25 14.48
N ALA A 13 0.00 -2.09 14.72
CA ALA A 13 -0.89 -1.37 13.81
C ALA A 13 -0.46 0.10 13.61
N GLU A 14 -0.08 0.79 14.69
CA GLU A 14 0.45 2.16 14.62
C GLU A 14 1.73 2.25 13.77
N ALA A 15 2.69 1.34 13.98
CA ALA A 15 3.93 1.30 13.20
C ALA A 15 3.65 1.07 11.71
N HIS A 16 2.70 0.19 11.38
CA HIS A 16 2.27 -0.04 10.01
C HIS A 16 1.61 1.21 9.39
N GLY A 17 0.73 1.89 10.13
CA GLY A 17 0.13 3.15 9.72
C GLY A 17 1.18 4.24 9.46
N GLN A 18 2.12 4.45 10.38
CA GLN A 18 3.20 5.44 10.22
C GLN A 18 4.04 5.19 8.96
N ARG A 19 4.38 3.92 8.70
CA ARG A 19 5.11 3.53 7.50
C ARG A 19 4.34 3.87 6.22
N ILE A 20 3.02 3.64 6.21
CA ILE A 20 2.17 3.99 5.05
C ILE A 20 2.02 5.51 4.90
N ALA A 21 1.94 6.27 5.99
CA ALA A 21 1.96 7.73 5.94
C ALA A 21 3.24 8.25 5.29
N LEU A 22 4.42 7.76 5.71
CA LEU A 22 5.71 8.15 5.14
C LEU A 22 5.81 7.83 3.64
N ALA A 23 5.38 6.64 3.24
CA ALA A 23 5.38 6.24 1.83
C ALA A 23 4.42 7.10 0.99
N THR A 24 3.24 7.43 1.54
CA THR A 24 2.28 8.32 0.88
C THR A 24 2.88 9.71 0.70
N TRP A 25 3.49 10.27 1.74
CA TRP A 25 4.19 11.56 1.66
C TRP A 25 5.31 11.55 0.61
N HIS A 26 6.09 10.48 0.54
CA HIS A 26 7.15 10.35 -0.45
C HIS A 26 6.60 10.37 -1.88
N LEU A 27 5.54 9.62 -2.15
CA LEU A 27 4.87 9.62 -3.46
C LEU A 27 4.32 11.01 -3.83
N ILE A 28 3.74 11.73 -2.86
CA ILE A 28 3.26 13.11 -3.08
C ILE A 28 4.42 14.04 -3.41
N ALA A 29 5.54 13.93 -2.70
CA ALA A 29 6.74 14.72 -2.95
C ALA A 29 7.36 14.45 -4.33
N LEU A 30 7.21 13.23 -4.86
CA LEU A 30 7.56 12.86 -6.24
C LEU A 30 6.56 13.38 -7.29
N GLY A 31 5.46 14.02 -6.86
CA GLY A 31 4.46 14.63 -7.74
C GLY A 31 3.23 13.78 -7.99
N HIS A 32 3.11 12.60 -7.39
CA HIS A 32 1.92 11.76 -7.52
C HIS A 32 0.73 12.35 -6.77
N ARG A 33 -0.41 12.44 -7.44
CA ARG A 33 -1.65 13.03 -6.88
C ARG A 33 -2.81 12.05 -6.84
N GLN A 34 -2.75 10.99 -7.65
CA GLN A 34 -3.71 9.89 -7.67
C GLN A 34 -3.00 8.63 -7.20
N ILE A 35 -2.99 8.42 -5.87
CA ILE A 35 -2.29 7.30 -5.21
C ILE A 35 -3.33 6.30 -4.73
N LEU A 36 -3.24 5.06 -5.19
CA LEU A 36 -4.14 3.98 -4.81
C LEU A 36 -3.49 3.09 -3.76
N LEU A 37 -4.14 2.92 -2.60
CA LEU A 37 -3.69 1.97 -1.59
C LEU A 37 -4.11 0.54 -1.95
N VAL A 38 -3.16 -0.39 -1.92
CA VAL A 38 -3.37 -1.81 -2.20
C VAL A 38 -3.05 -2.67 -0.97
N THR A 39 -4.04 -3.40 -0.47
CA THR A 39 -3.94 -4.25 0.72
C THR A 39 -4.14 -5.73 0.42
N ALA A 40 -3.54 -6.58 1.25
CA ALA A 40 -3.72 -8.03 1.15
C ALA A 40 -4.97 -8.47 1.91
N ARG A 41 -5.78 -9.35 1.31
CA ARG A 41 -7.03 -9.85 1.89
C ARG A 41 -6.86 -10.58 3.22
N GLN A 42 -5.70 -11.20 3.45
CA GLN A 42 -5.43 -12.08 4.59
C GLN A 42 -4.86 -11.33 5.81
N ARG A 43 -4.86 -10.00 5.79
CA ARG A 43 -4.24 -9.19 6.85
C ARG A 43 -5.15 -9.00 8.06
N SER A 44 -4.56 -8.72 9.22
CA SER A 44 -5.34 -8.35 10.41
C SER A 44 -6.12 -7.05 10.13
N VAL A 45 -7.41 -7.04 10.52
CA VAL A 45 -8.31 -5.89 10.29
C VAL A 45 -7.73 -4.61 10.90
N ALA A 46 -7.21 -4.69 12.13
CA ALA A 46 -6.64 -3.54 12.82
C ALA A 46 -5.43 -2.91 12.10
N GLU A 47 -4.56 -3.72 11.50
CA GLU A 47 -3.45 -3.18 10.70
C GLU A 47 -3.91 -2.59 9.38
N ALA A 48 -4.82 -3.29 8.69
CA ALA A 48 -5.36 -2.81 7.41
C ALA A 48 -6.11 -1.48 7.57
N ASP A 49 -6.83 -1.32 8.68
CA ASP A 49 -7.54 -0.08 9.01
C ASP A 49 -6.57 1.03 9.41
N ALA A 50 -5.54 0.74 10.21
CA ALA A 50 -4.52 1.72 10.57
C ALA A 50 -3.73 2.22 9.35
N GLU A 51 -3.39 1.33 8.42
CA GLU A 51 -2.74 1.67 7.15
C GLU A 51 -3.65 2.53 6.26
N LEU A 52 -4.92 2.14 6.10
CA LEU A 52 -5.90 2.92 5.34
C LEU A 52 -6.10 4.31 5.96
N GLN A 53 -6.29 4.38 7.28
CA GLN A 53 -6.47 5.63 8.00
C GLN A 53 -5.27 6.56 7.81
N ALA A 54 -4.06 6.05 7.97
CA ALA A 54 -2.83 6.82 7.80
C ALA A 54 -2.67 7.37 6.38
N HIS A 55 -2.94 6.54 5.36
CA HIS A 55 -2.95 6.97 3.96
C HIS A 55 -3.98 8.09 3.73
N CYS A 56 -5.22 7.89 4.18
CA CYS A 56 -6.30 8.88 4.03
C CYS A 56 -5.96 10.20 4.72
N GLN A 57 -5.38 10.16 5.92
CA GLN A 57 -4.99 11.37 6.65
C GLN A 57 -3.98 12.21 5.87
N VAL A 58 -2.96 11.57 5.28
CA VAL A 58 -1.95 12.27 4.46
C VAL A 58 -2.58 12.85 3.20
N MET A 59 -3.37 12.06 2.47
CA MET A 59 -4.04 12.53 1.25
C MET A 59 -4.96 13.73 1.53
N LEU A 60 -5.76 13.66 2.59
CA LEU A 60 -6.67 14.75 2.98
C LEU A 60 -5.92 16.01 3.44
N ALA A 61 -4.82 15.86 4.19
CA ALA A 61 -4.00 16.98 4.63
C ALA A 61 -3.41 17.76 3.44
N GLU A 62 -3.09 17.06 2.36
CA GLU A 62 -2.57 17.62 1.11
C GLU A 62 -3.67 18.02 0.11
N GLY A 63 -4.95 17.92 0.48
CA GLY A 63 -6.08 18.27 -0.37
C GLY A 63 -6.27 17.35 -1.59
N LEU A 64 -5.80 16.10 -1.51
CA LEU A 64 -5.79 15.13 -2.58
C LEU A 64 -7.02 14.19 -2.53
N PRO A 65 -7.45 13.64 -3.68
CA PRO A 65 -8.59 12.75 -3.72
C PRO A 65 -8.32 11.44 -2.99
N LEU A 66 -9.32 10.94 -2.28
CA LEU A 66 -9.32 9.59 -1.74
C LEU A 66 -9.80 8.62 -2.82
N LEU A 67 -8.93 7.68 -3.20
CA LEU A 67 -9.26 6.59 -4.11
C LEU A 67 -9.77 5.37 -3.32
N PRO A 68 -10.60 4.51 -3.94
CA PRO A 68 -11.07 3.30 -3.26
C PRO A 68 -9.90 2.36 -2.94
N ARG A 69 -9.88 1.77 -1.74
CA ARG A 69 -8.88 0.75 -1.40
C ARG A 69 -9.06 -0.46 -2.31
N LEU A 70 -7.96 -0.95 -2.88
CA LEU A 70 -7.95 -2.20 -3.64
C LEU A 70 -7.45 -3.35 -2.78
N GLU A 71 -8.27 -4.39 -2.62
CA GLU A 71 -7.93 -5.59 -1.86
C GLU A 71 -7.60 -6.74 -2.80
N LEU A 72 -6.39 -7.28 -2.69
CA LEU A 72 -5.89 -8.35 -3.53
C LEU A 72 -5.45 -9.55 -2.70
N ASP A 73 -5.56 -10.73 -3.28
CA ASP A 73 -4.97 -11.95 -2.72
C ASP A 73 -3.62 -12.19 -3.41
N PRO A 74 -2.47 -12.08 -2.69
CA PRO A 74 -1.16 -12.32 -3.28
C PRO A 74 -0.95 -13.77 -3.75
N ALA A 75 -1.76 -14.71 -3.27
CA ALA A 75 -1.71 -16.12 -3.67
C ALA A 75 -2.64 -16.45 -4.85
N ALA A 76 -3.52 -15.53 -5.26
CA ALA A 76 -4.39 -15.76 -6.41
C ALA A 76 -3.59 -15.68 -7.73
N PRO A 77 -3.80 -16.61 -8.67
CA PRO A 77 -3.09 -16.62 -9.94
C PRO A 77 -3.49 -15.41 -10.80
N ALA A 78 -2.47 -14.70 -11.30
CA ALA A 78 -2.51 -13.64 -12.30
C ALA A 78 -3.55 -12.53 -12.06
N TYR A 79 -3.09 -11.34 -11.67
CA TYR A 79 -3.90 -10.15 -11.84
C TYR A 79 -4.15 -9.92 -13.33
N GLY A 80 -5.28 -10.42 -13.81
CA GLY A 80 -5.63 -10.48 -15.22
C GLY A 80 -6.19 -9.16 -15.78
N PRO A 81 -6.90 -9.22 -16.92
CA PRO A 81 -7.45 -8.03 -17.57
C PRO A 81 -8.46 -7.26 -16.71
N GLU A 82 -9.07 -7.92 -15.73
CA GLU A 82 -9.98 -7.29 -14.76
C GLU A 82 -9.27 -6.26 -13.88
N LEU A 83 -8.04 -6.57 -13.42
CA LEU A 83 -7.26 -5.60 -12.66
C LEU A 83 -6.93 -4.40 -13.55
N THR A 84 -6.48 -4.64 -14.77
CA THR A 84 -6.15 -3.57 -15.72
C THR A 84 -7.36 -2.69 -16.01
N ALA A 85 -8.55 -3.28 -16.19
CA ALA A 85 -9.78 -2.52 -16.40
C ALA A 85 -10.18 -1.70 -15.16
N SER A 86 -10.02 -2.26 -13.96
CA SER A 86 -10.27 -1.55 -12.71
C SER A 86 -9.31 -0.37 -12.54
N LEU A 87 -8.01 -0.58 -12.79
CA LEU A 87 -7.00 0.47 -12.74
C LEU A 87 -7.24 1.53 -13.80
N ALA A 88 -7.66 1.17 -15.01
CA ALA A 88 -8.01 2.14 -16.06
C ALA A 88 -9.21 3.02 -15.67
N GLY A 89 -10.21 2.46 -14.98
CA GLY A 89 -11.37 3.22 -14.50
C GLY A 89 -11.05 4.18 -13.35
N ILE A 90 -10.03 3.86 -12.53
CA ILE A 90 -9.57 4.72 -11.43
C ILE A 90 -8.49 5.71 -11.91
N ALA A 91 -7.69 5.30 -12.89
CA ALA A 91 -6.53 5.99 -13.43
C ALA A 91 -5.52 6.47 -12.35
N PRO A 92 -5.02 5.59 -11.47
CA PRO A 92 -4.00 5.99 -10.51
C PRO A 92 -2.66 6.23 -11.20
N THR A 93 -1.90 7.20 -10.69
CA THR A 93 -0.51 7.46 -11.09
C THR A 93 0.50 6.65 -10.28
N ALA A 94 0.08 6.17 -9.10
CA ALA A 94 0.90 5.32 -8.25
C ALA A 94 0.06 4.31 -7.46
N LEU A 95 0.60 3.12 -7.25
CA LEU A 95 0.09 2.09 -6.36
C LEU A 95 0.96 2.00 -5.11
N LEU A 96 0.36 2.18 -3.94
CA LEU A 96 1.03 1.96 -2.66
C LEU A 96 0.59 0.61 -2.09
N CYS A 97 1.47 -0.39 -2.20
CA CYS A 97 1.27 -1.73 -1.70
C CYS A 97 1.68 -1.82 -0.23
N THR A 98 0.83 -2.44 0.59
CA THR A 98 1.12 -2.58 2.03
C THR A 98 2.05 -3.75 2.36
N GLN A 99 2.27 -4.65 1.40
CA GLN A 99 3.11 -5.84 1.53
C GLN A 99 4.07 -6.01 0.33
N PRO A 100 5.27 -6.57 0.54
CA PRO A 100 6.24 -6.74 -0.55
C PRO A 100 5.78 -7.74 -1.61
N ALA A 101 5.11 -8.83 -1.17
CA ALA A 101 4.60 -9.85 -2.07
C ALA A 101 3.56 -9.28 -3.07
N LEU A 102 2.70 -8.36 -2.60
CA LEU A 102 1.76 -7.65 -3.47
C LEU A 102 2.47 -6.76 -4.47
N ALA A 103 3.44 -5.95 -4.01
CA ALA A 103 4.20 -5.07 -4.89
C ALA A 103 4.88 -5.87 -6.01
N ARG A 104 5.54 -6.97 -5.66
CA ARG A 104 6.21 -7.84 -6.64
C ARG A 104 5.23 -8.51 -7.61
N ALA A 105 4.10 -9.00 -7.10
CA ALA A 105 3.09 -9.62 -7.94
C ALA A 105 2.46 -8.61 -8.91
N LEU A 106 2.22 -7.38 -8.47
CA LEU A 106 1.70 -6.29 -9.31
C LEU A 106 2.73 -5.79 -10.33
N GLN A 107 3.98 -5.62 -9.93
CA GLN A 107 5.08 -5.29 -10.86
C GLN A 107 5.22 -6.35 -11.96
N THR A 108 5.06 -7.63 -11.61
CA THR A 108 5.09 -8.72 -12.60
C THR A 108 3.89 -8.68 -13.53
N ALA A 109 2.68 -8.49 -12.99
CA ALA A 109 1.44 -8.49 -13.79
C ALA A 109 1.29 -7.24 -14.68
N LEU A 110 1.82 -6.10 -14.24
CA LEU A 110 1.68 -4.81 -14.92
C LEU A 110 2.99 -4.36 -15.58
N ALA A 111 3.97 -5.26 -15.76
CA ALA A 111 5.27 -4.92 -16.35
C ALA A 111 5.18 -4.29 -17.74
N SER A 112 4.10 -4.55 -18.49
CA SER A 112 3.84 -3.95 -19.81
C SER A 112 3.14 -2.59 -19.76
N GLN A 113 2.75 -2.11 -18.58
CA GLN A 113 2.06 -0.83 -18.36
C GLN A 113 3.09 0.21 -17.89
N GLY A 114 3.74 0.89 -18.83
CA GLY A 114 4.97 1.67 -18.58
C GLY A 114 4.86 2.96 -17.75
N GLU A 115 3.67 3.38 -17.31
CA GLU A 115 3.48 4.66 -16.61
C GLU A 115 3.06 4.54 -15.15
N LEU A 116 2.85 3.33 -14.62
CA LEU A 116 2.34 3.14 -13.27
C LEU A 116 3.47 2.90 -12.25
N THR A 117 3.67 3.85 -11.34
CA THR A 117 4.63 3.69 -10.22
C THR A 117 4.08 2.73 -9.19
N ILE A 118 4.77 1.62 -8.91
CA ILE A 118 4.34 0.63 -7.90
C ILE A 118 5.34 0.61 -6.76
N VAL A 119 4.91 1.09 -5.60
CA VAL A 119 5.71 1.19 -4.39
C VAL A 119 5.18 0.22 -3.35
N GLY A 120 6.06 -0.52 -2.70
CA GLY A 120 5.72 -1.35 -1.56
C GLY A 120 6.90 -1.46 -0.62
N PRO A 121 6.68 -1.97 0.61
CA PRO A 121 7.78 -2.17 1.53
C PRO A 121 8.80 -3.13 0.94
N GLU A 122 10.08 -2.76 1.01
CA GLU A 122 11.16 -3.62 0.56
C GLU A 122 11.32 -4.82 1.51
N ILE A 123 11.59 -6.01 0.94
CA ILE A 123 12.25 -7.07 1.69
C ILE A 123 13.74 -6.75 1.61
N ALA A 124 14.25 -5.98 2.57
CA ALA A 124 15.69 -5.84 2.74
C ALA A 124 16.24 -7.24 3.07
N THR A 125 16.89 -7.87 2.10
CA THR A 125 17.76 -9.03 2.33
C THR A 125 18.98 -8.52 3.12
N GLY A 126 18.80 -8.38 4.43
CA GLY A 126 19.82 -7.87 5.36
C GLY A 126 19.84 -6.34 5.49
N ALA A 127 19.94 -5.89 6.74
CA ALA A 127 20.03 -4.52 7.23
C ALA A 127 18.72 -3.73 7.37
N GLN A 128 18.50 -3.29 8.61
CA GLN A 128 17.39 -2.48 9.10
C GLN A 128 17.42 -1.07 8.52
N TYR A 129 16.95 -0.82 7.31
CA TYR A 129 16.49 0.52 6.91
C TYR A 129 15.40 0.37 5.85
N ALA A 130 14.26 1.03 6.06
CA ALA A 130 13.20 1.13 5.07
C ALA A 130 13.65 2.14 4.00
N SER A 131 14.37 1.67 2.99
CA SER A 131 14.56 2.39 1.75
C SER A 131 13.28 2.27 0.90
N TRP A 132 12.92 3.39 0.28
CA TRP A 132 11.88 3.48 -0.74
C TRP A 132 12.59 4.02 -1.98
N HIS A 133 12.57 3.26 -3.06
CA HIS A 133 13.09 3.65 -4.37
C HIS A 133 11.94 3.65 -5.39
#